data_AF-A0A927AWR9-F1
#
_entry.id   AF-A0A927AWR9-F1
#
_cell.length_a   1.000
_cell.length_b   1.000
_cell.length_c   1.000
_cell.angle_alpha   90.00
_cell.angle_beta   90.00
_cell.angle_gamma   90.00
#
_symmetry.space_group_name_H-M   'P 1'
#
loop_
_entity.id
_entity.type
_entity.pdbx_description
1 polymer ?
#
loop_
_entity_poly.entity_id
_entity_poly.type
_entity_poly.pdbx_seq_one_letter_code
_entity_poly.pdbx_strand_id
1 'polypeptide(L)'
;MNVFVGGYTGYSNTTGQLNTFLGYATGSSNTTGRVNTFLGGYAGESNTTGIQNTYVGYQAGRATTTGNTNTMLGYQAGSNVTTGNNNIIIGPKSGTAVTDGSDNVLLGYNSQTEDGLQNAIAIGANSQVTTSNALILGNKVNVGIGSSAPTNRLQLVSESPHTSGLKLTNLTAGSPNALSTDQFLTVTDQGEVVKARYKLRINNIREWSDQVFSPTYPLRSLVSVASYIAQYCHLPNVPSAE
;
A
#
# COMPACT_ATOMS: atom_id res chain seq x y z
N MET A 1 8.81 -38.69 12.92
CA MET A 1 8.86 -39.46 11.66
C MET A 1 9.14 -38.51 10.51
N ASN A 2 9.95 -38.92 9.53
CA ASN A 2 10.18 -38.18 8.27
C ASN A 2 9.71 -39.01 7.08
N VAL A 3 9.36 -38.35 5.98
CA VAL A 3 9.05 -38.98 4.69
C VAL A 3 9.96 -38.37 3.63
N PHE A 4 10.93 -39.14 3.13
CA PHE A 4 11.89 -38.69 2.12
C PHE A 4 11.81 -39.58 0.88
N VAL A 5 11.58 -38.97 -0.28
CA VAL A 5 11.42 -39.69 -1.55
C VAL A 5 12.23 -39.00 -2.65
N GLY A 6 13.11 -39.77 -3.30
CA GLY A 6 13.99 -39.34 -4.39
C GLY A 6 15.47 -39.23 -3.98
N GLY A 7 16.36 -39.08 -4.98
CA GLY A 7 17.81 -39.14 -4.78
C GLY A 7 18.36 -37.95 -3.99
N TYR A 8 19.27 -38.19 -3.05
CA TYR A 8 19.90 -37.19 -2.17
C TYR A 8 18.95 -36.40 -1.26
N THR A 9 17.67 -36.78 -1.20
CA THR A 9 16.66 -36.10 -0.40
C THR A 9 16.91 -36.31 1.09
N GLY A 10 17.00 -35.21 1.84
CA GLY A 10 17.28 -35.25 3.29
C GLY A 10 18.64 -35.86 3.66
N TYR A 11 19.61 -35.90 2.74
CA TYR A 11 20.89 -36.62 2.88
C TYR A 11 21.65 -36.31 4.19
N SER A 12 21.69 -35.05 4.61
CA SER A 12 22.45 -34.61 5.80
C SER A 12 21.66 -34.68 7.11
N ASN A 13 20.44 -35.24 7.10
CA ASN A 13 19.54 -35.18 8.25
C ASN A 13 20.02 -36.05 9.41
N THR A 14 20.44 -35.42 10.50
CA THR A 14 20.94 -36.10 11.70
C THR A 14 19.84 -36.26 12.75
N THR A 15 19.21 -35.16 13.17
CA THR A 15 18.18 -35.14 14.23
C THR A 15 16.88 -34.44 13.84
N GLY A 16 16.82 -33.88 12.63
CA GLY A 16 15.60 -33.28 12.09
C GLY A 16 14.46 -34.28 12.01
N GLN A 17 13.26 -33.85 12.39
CA GLN A 17 12.06 -34.69 12.48
C GLN A 17 10.80 -33.96 11.96
N LEU A 18 9.77 -34.74 11.64
CA LEU A 18 8.47 -34.23 11.13
C LEU A 18 8.61 -33.52 9.78
N ASN A 19 9.52 -33.99 8.95
CA ASN A 19 9.79 -33.45 7.62
C ASN A 19 9.18 -34.32 6.52
N THR A 20 8.62 -33.70 5.49
CA THR A 20 8.16 -34.37 4.27
C THR A 20 8.88 -33.79 3.07
N PHE A 21 9.82 -34.54 2.49
CA PHE A 21 10.62 -34.11 1.34
C PHE A 21 10.41 -35.04 0.13
N LEU A 22 10.13 -34.47 -1.03
CA LEU A 22 9.90 -35.22 -2.27
C LEU A 22 10.56 -34.52 -3.47
N GLY A 23 11.46 -35.21 -4.16
CA GLY A 23 12.19 -34.70 -5.33
C GLY A 23 13.65 -35.15 -5.39
N TYR A 24 14.46 -34.51 -6.22
CA TYR A 24 15.91 -34.71 -6.27
C TYR A 24 16.62 -33.63 -5.45
N ALA A 25 17.53 -34.03 -4.54
CA ALA A 25 18.27 -33.15 -3.64
C ALA A 25 17.39 -32.18 -2.82
N THR A 26 16.15 -32.59 -2.54
CA THR A 26 15.21 -31.81 -1.74
C THR A 26 15.63 -31.83 -0.28
N GLY A 27 15.83 -30.67 0.35
CA GLY A 27 16.28 -30.59 1.74
C GLY A 27 17.60 -31.31 2.02
N SER A 28 18.49 -31.48 1.04
CA SER A 28 19.69 -32.33 1.15
C SER A 28 20.66 -31.89 2.24
N SER A 29 20.70 -30.61 2.58
CA SER A 29 21.56 -30.05 3.63
C SER A 29 20.89 -30.00 5.01
N ASN A 30 19.64 -30.47 5.16
CA ASN A 30 18.91 -30.39 6.43
C ASN A 30 19.62 -31.22 7.47
N THR A 31 20.07 -30.63 8.58
CA THR A 31 20.75 -31.34 9.67
C THR A 31 19.79 -31.55 10.84
N THR A 32 19.29 -30.46 11.41
CA THR A 32 18.41 -30.46 12.61
C THR A 32 17.07 -29.77 12.38
N GLY A 33 16.84 -29.19 11.20
CA GLY A 33 15.57 -28.57 10.81
C GLY A 33 14.39 -29.55 10.91
N ARG A 34 13.24 -29.04 11.36
CA ARG A 34 12.06 -29.84 11.70
C ARG A 34 10.77 -29.19 11.20
N VAL A 35 9.73 -30.00 11.04
CA VAL A 35 8.38 -29.54 10.65
C VAL A 35 8.40 -28.84 9.28
N ASN A 36 9.20 -29.35 8.33
CA ASN A 36 9.31 -28.78 6.99
C ASN A 36 8.60 -29.65 5.95
N THR A 37 7.93 -29.01 4.98
CA THR A 37 7.33 -29.69 3.82
C THR A 37 7.97 -29.16 2.54
N PHE A 38 8.82 -29.96 1.89
CA PHE A 38 9.51 -29.58 0.66
C PHE A 38 9.14 -30.51 -0.49
N LEU A 39 8.67 -29.95 -1.61
CA LEU A 39 8.24 -30.69 -2.79
C LEU A 39 8.82 -30.06 -4.05
N GLY A 40 9.66 -30.78 -4.76
CA GLY A 40 10.32 -30.33 -6.00
C GLY A 40 11.83 -30.49 -5.95
N GLY A 41 12.44 -30.63 -7.12
CA GLY A 41 13.91 -30.72 -7.23
C GLY A 41 14.58 -29.49 -6.64
N TYR A 42 15.56 -29.71 -5.75
CA TYR A 42 16.31 -28.67 -5.04
C TYR A 42 15.46 -27.72 -4.17
N ALA A 43 14.20 -28.06 -3.87
CA ALA A 43 13.41 -27.28 -2.92
C ALA A 43 14.04 -27.38 -1.52
N GLY A 44 14.32 -26.24 -0.90
CA GLY A 44 15.01 -26.17 0.40
C GLY A 44 16.40 -26.84 0.44
N GLU A 45 17.09 -27.00 -0.70
CA GLU A 45 18.39 -27.70 -0.83
C GLU A 45 19.39 -27.33 0.28
N SER A 46 19.50 -26.04 0.59
CA SER A 46 20.48 -25.50 1.55
C SER A 46 19.97 -25.41 2.99
N ASN A 47 18.74 -25.84 3.29
CA ASN A 47 18.17 -25.71 4.64
C ASN A 47 19.02 -26.51 5.60
N THR A 48 19.54 -25.93 6.67
CA THR A 48 20.35 -26.64 7.67
C THR A 48 19.55 -26.84 8.96
N THR A 49 19.12 -25.73 9.58
CA THR A 49 18.40 -25.72 10.86
C THR A 49 17.03 -25.07 10.80
N GLY A 50 16.64 -24.49 9.65
CA GLY A 50 15.35 -23.83 9.47
C GLY A 50 14.16 -24.76 9.75
N ILE A 51 13.12 -24.22 10.37
CA ILE A 51 11.95 -24.95 10.84
C ILE A 51 10.65 -24.36 10.29
N GLN A 52 9.59 -25.19 10.24
CA GLN A 52 8.22 -24.76 9.93
C GLN A 52 8.07 -24.13 8.52
N ASN A 53 8.90 -24.55 7.57
CA ASN A 53 8.89 -24.04 6.20
C ASN A 53 8.06 -24.94 5.27
N THR A 54 7.36 -24.35 4.30
CA THR A 54 6.64 -25.05 3.23
C THR A 54 7.13 -24.57 1.88
N TYR A 55 7.91 -25.41 1.17
CA TYR A 55 8.48 -25.09 -0.14
C TYR A 55 7.97 -26.04 -1.21
N VAL A 56 7.33 -25.50 -2.25
CA VAL A 56 6.72 -26.30 -3.31
C VAL A 56 7.06 -25.72 -4.67
N GLY A 57 7.82 -26.45 -5.47
CA GLY A 57 8.30 -26.04 -6.79
C GLY A 57 9.80 -26.31 -6.97
N TYR A 58 10.24 -26.36 -8.22
CA TYR A 58 11.67 -26.48 -8.53
C TYR A 58 12.42 -25.26 -7.98
N GLN A 59 13.43 -25.50 -7.13
CA GLN A 59 14.24 -24.48 -6.46
C GLN A 59 13.46 -23.48 -5.56
N ALA A 60 12.25 -23.83 -5.10
CA ALA A 60 11.56 -23.03 -4.09
C ALA A 60 12.36 -23.02 -2.78
N GLY A 61 12.67 -21.84 -2.24
CA GLY A 61 13.47 -21.67 -1.02
C GLY A 61 14.86 -22.33 -1.06
N ARG A 62 15.44 -22.49 -2.26
CA ARG A 62 16.68 -23.27 -2.47
C ARG A 62 17.83 -22.86 -1.55
N ALA A 63 18.06 -21.55 -1.39
CA ALA A 63 19.18 -21.01 -0.62
C ALA A 63 18.90 -20.84 0.88
N THR A 64 17.71 -21.20 1.38
CA THR A 64 17.39 -20.98 2.80
C THR A 64 18.28 -21.85 3.65
N THR A 65 18.96 -21.28 4.65
CA THR A 65 19.84 -22.00 5.58
C THR A 65 19.17 -22.13 6.96
N THR A 66 18.81 -21.00 7.56
CA THR A 66 18.27 -20.92 8.94
C THR A 66 16.93 -20.21 9.05
N GLY A 67 16.37 -19.72 7.93
CA GLY A 67 15.06 -19.05 7.90
C GLY A 67 13.92 -19.97 8.34
N ASN A 68 12.95 -19.41 9.04
CA ASN A 68 11.85 -20.14 9.66
C ASN A 68 10.48 -19.61 9.22
N THR A 69 9.48 -20.49 9.27
CA THR A 69 8.07 -20.12 9.06
C THR A 69 7.80 -19.49 7.68
N ASN A 70 8.56 -19.88 6.66
CA ASN A 70 8.39 -19.38 5.29
C ASN A 70 7.47 -20.30 4.47
N THR A 71 6.61 -19.71 3.65
CA THR A 71 5.83 -20.41 2.63
C THR A 71 6.29 -19.95 1.26
N MET A 72 6.87 -20.85 0.46
CA MET A 72 7.36 -20.54 -0.89
C MET A 72 6.76 -21.51 -1.90
N LEU A 73 5.94 -21.00 -2.83
CA LEU A 73 5.22 -21.82 -3.81
C LEU A 73 5.47 -21.29 -5.23
N GLY A 74 6.12 -22.09 -6.08
CA GLY A 74 6.36 -21.79 -7.48
C GLY A 74 7.79 -22.12 -7.93
N TYR A 75 8.00 -22.14 -9.25
CA TYR A 75 9.35 -22.26 -9.84
C TYR A 75 10.23 -21.09 -9.36
N GLN A 76 11.31 -21.38 -8.64
CA GLN A 76 12.24 -20.40 -8.07
C GLN A 76 11.60 -19.36 -7.12
N ALA A 77 10.48 -19.68 -6.47
CA ALA A 77 9.89 -18.81 -5.46
C ALA A 77 10.85 -18.69 -4.26
N GLY A 78 11.27 -17.46 -3.94
CA GLY A 78 12.19 -17.18 -2.83
C GLY A 78 13.53 -17.89 -2.94
N SER A 79 14.02 -18.18 -4.15
CA SER A 79 15.18 -19.06 -4.35
C SER A 79 16.47 -18.58 -3.69
N ASN A 80 16.56 -17.28 -3.38
CA ASN A 80 17.73 -16.63 -2.80
C ASN A 80 17.55 -16.26 -1.31
N VAL A 81 16.39 -16.55 -0.71
CA VAL A 81 16.17 -16.33 0.72
C VAL A 81 17.10 -17.23 1.51
N THR A 82 17.96 -16.66 2.37
CA THR A 82 18.94 -17.37 3.20
C THR A 82 18.49 -17.47 4.66
N THR A 83 18.26 -16.34 5.33
CA THR A 83 17.98 -16.25 6.77
C THR A 83 16.64 -15.60 7.11
N GLY A 84 15.96 -15.03 6.11
CA GLY A 84 14.66 -14.38 6.26
C GLY A 84 13.59 -15.29 6.86
N ASN A 85 12.71 -14.73 7.70
CA ASN A 85 11.66 -15.45 8.42
C ASN A 85 10.27 -14.94 8.03
N ASN A 86 9.26 -15.77 8.25
CA ASN A 86 7.84 -15.41 8.13
C ASN A 86 7.44 -14.86 6.75
N ASN A 87 8.14 -15.22 5.68
CA ASN A 87 7.82 -14.75 4.33
C ASN A 87 6.78 -15.65 3.67
N ILE A 88 5.84 -15.05 2.96
CA ILE A 88 4.90 -15.74 2.05
C ILE A 88 5.25 -15.33 0.63
N ILE A 89 5.85 -16.23 -0.15
CA ILE A 89 6.31 -15.97 -1.52
C ILE A 89 5.65 -16.96 -2.46
N ILE A 90 4.65 -16.52 -3.21
CA ILE A 90 3.81 -17.38 -4.04
C ILE A 90 3.83 -16.85 -5.48
N GLY A 91 4.43 -17.62 -6.37
CA GLY A 91 4.44 -17.35 -7.81
C GLY A 91 5.82 -17.61 -8.43
N PRO A 92 5.89 -17.93 -9.73
CA PRO A 92 7.15 -18.23 -10.39
C PRO A 92 8.08 -17.01 -10.36
N LYS A 93 9.34 -17.23 -9.97
CA LYS A 93 10.41 -16.23 -9.84
C LYS A 93 10.10 -15.08 -8.88
N SER A 94 9.11 -15.23 -8.00
CA SER A 94 8.81 -14.20 -7.00
C SER A 94 9.83 -14.24 -5.86
N GLY A 95 10.19 -13.07 -5.31
CA GLY A 95 11.07 -12.97 -4.15
C GLY A 95 12.51 -13.40 -4.40
N THR A 96 12.97 -13.38 -5.65
CA THR A 96 14.35 -13.73 -5.99
C THR A 96 15.36 -12.67 -5.54
N ALA A 97 14.90 -11.46 -5.22
CA ALA A 97 15.73 -10.41 -4.63
C ALA A 97 15.85 -10.49 -3.10
N VAL A 98 15.00 -11.30 -2.43
CA VAL A 98 15.03 -11.41 -0.96
C VAL A 98 16.14 -12.35 -0.53
N THR A 99 17.05 -11.90 0.34
CA THR A 99 18.07 -12.73 0.97
C THR A 99 17.83 -12.88 2.47
N ASP A 100 17.70 -11.79 3.23
CA ASP A 100 17.53 -11.81 4.69
C ASP A 100 16.26 -11.07 5.18
N GLY A 101 15.52 -10.44 4.26
CA GLY A 101 14.24 -9.80 4.53
C GLY A 101 13.21 -10.74 5.17
N SER A 102 12.43 -10.22 6.11
CA SER A 102 11.46 -10.98 6.91
C SER A 102 10.07 -10.34 6.86
N ASP A 103 9.04 -11.12 7.18
CA ASP A 103 7.65 -10.65 7.29
C ASP A 103 7.10 -10.05 5.97
N ASN A 104 7.58 -10.54 4.82
CA ASN A 104 7.15 -10.07 3.50
C ASN A 104 6.09 -10.99 2.88
N VAL A 105 5.19 -10.41 2.08
CA VAL A 105 4.17 -11.14 1.32
C VAL A 105 4.29 -10.78 -0.16
N LEU A 106 4.79 -11.71 -0.96
CA LEU A 106 4.98 -11.56 -2.41
C LEU A 106 4.09 -12.56 -3.14
N LEU A 107 3.14 -12.09 -3.92
CA LEU A 107 2.17 -12.93 -4.63
C LEU A 107 2.09 -12.53 -6.10
N GLY A 108 2.46 -13.42 -7.01
CA GLY A 108 2.38 -13.20 -8.46
C GLY A 108 3.63 -13.66 -9.23
N TYR A 109 3.57 -13.61 -10.56
CA TYR A 109 4.75 -13.85 -11.39
C TYR A 109 5.76 -12.72 -11.20
N ASN A 110 7.00 -13.06 -10.84
CA ASN A 110 8.08 -12.08 -10.68
C ASN A 110 7.72 -10.90 -9.76
N SER A 111 6.93 -11.14 -8.71
CA SER A 111 6.68 -10.14 -7.66
C SER A 111 7.92 -10.02 -6.76
N GLN A 112 8.40 -8.80 -6.53
CA GLN A 112 9.68 -8.53 -5.87
C GLN A 112 9.54 -7.57 -4.70
N THR A 113 10.53 -7.63 -3.83
CA THR A 113 10.88 -6.58 -2.88
C THR A 113 12.39 -6.39 -2.95
N GLU A 114 12.89 -5.18 -2.67
CA GLU A 114 14.32 -4.99 -2.43
C GLU A 114 14.80 -5.85 -1.25
N ASP A 115 16.09 -6.16 -1.23
CA ASP A 115 16.69 -6.98 -0.20
C ASP A 115 16.63 -6.32 1.19
N GLY A 116 16.59 -7.13 2.25
CA GLY A 116 16.54 -6.66 3.64
C GLY A 116 15.25 -5.95 4.08
N LEU A 117 14.25 -5.83 3.19
CA LEU A 117 12.99 -5.19 3.55
C LEU A 117 12.15 -6.06 4.50
N GLN A 118 11.34 -5.35 5.29
CA GLN A 118 10.42 -5.94 6.27
C GLN A 118 9.02 -5.39 6.08
N ASN A 119 8.01 -6.21 6.36
CA ASN A 119 6.60 -5.85 6.18
C ASN A 119 6.29 -5.32 4.77
N ALA A 120 7.02 -5.79 3.75
CA ALA A 120 6.81 -5.42 2.36
C ALA A 120 5.82 -6.39 1.73
N ILE A 121 4.74 -5.86 1.16
CA ILE A 121 3.70 -6.65 0.52
C ILE A 121 3.61 -6.27 -0.95
N ALA A 122 3.90 -7.20 -1.85
CA ALA A 122 3.84 -6.99 -3.30
C ALA A 122 2.91 -8.05 -3.93
N ILE A 123 1.71 -7.64 -4.34
CA ILE A 123 0.71 -8.55 -4.91
C ILE A 123 0.45 -8.16 -6.36
N GLY A 124 0.88 -8.98 -7.30
CA GLY A 124 0.64 -8.86 -8.73
C GLY A 124 1.82 -9.30 -9.58
N ALA A 125 1.60 -9.50 -10.88
CA ALA A 125 2.70 -9.81 -11.79
C ALA A 125 3.64 -8.60 -11.94
N ASN A 126 4.94 -8.81 -11.71
CA ASN A 126 5.98 -7.78 -11.76
C ASN A 126 5.76 -6.60 -10.81
N SER A 127 5.02 -6.77 -9.70
CA SER A 127 4.97 -5.75 -8.64
C SER A 127 6.31 -5.69 -7.92
N GLN A 128 6.74 -4.49 -7.51
CA GLN A 128 7.98 -4.29 -6.76
C GLN A 128 7.74 -3.32 -5.60
N VAL A 129 8.13 -3.74 -4.39
CA VAL A 129 8.17 -2.88 -3.21
C VAL A 129 9.62 -2.47 -2.95
N THR A 130 9.86 -1.18 -2.72
CA THR A 130 11.21 -0.62 -2.54
C THR A 130 11.43 0.00 -1.16
N THR A 131 10.47 -0.15 -0.25
CA THR A 131 10.61 0.31 1.14
C THR A 131 9.83 -0.59 2.11
N SER A 132 10.28 -0.69 3.34
CA SER A 132 9.60 -1.46 4.39
C SER A 132 8.26 -0.84 4.77
N ASN A 133 7.36 -1.65 5.32
CA ASN A 133 6.01 -1.24 5.75
C ASN A 133 5.16 -0.65 4.60
N ALA A 134 5.34 -1.19 3.40
CA ALA A 134 4.62 -0.74 2.21
C ALA A 134 3.87 -1.90 1.54
N LEU A 135 2.69 -1.58 1.02
CA LEU A 135 1.86 -2.48 0.21
C LEU A 135 1.76 -1.95 -1.22
N ILE A 136 2.18 -2.75 -2.18
CA ILE A 136 1.98 -2.54 -3.61
C ILE A 136 0.99 -3.59 -4.13
N LEU A 137 -0.11 -3.11 -4.70
CA LEU A 137 -1.10 -3.91 -5.40
C LEU A 137 -0.93 -3.72 -6.92
N GLY A 138 -0.24 -4.66 -7.56
CA GLY A 138 -0.13 -4.81 -9.00
C GLY A 138 0.93 -3.95 -9.69
N ASN A 139 1.08 -4.19 -11.01
CA ASN A 139 1.78 -3.30 -11.94
C ASN A 139 0.73 -2.77 -12.94
N LYS A 140 0.23 -1.55 -12.71
CA LYS A 140 -0.89 -0.91 -13.46
C LYS A 140 -2.28 -1.54 -13.24
N VAL A 141 -2.55 -2.10 -12.06
CA VAL A 141 -3.86 -2.66 -11.70
C VAL A 141 -4.79 -1.58 -11.12
N ASN A 142 -6.10 -1.73 -11.34
CA ASN A 142 -7.13 -0.95 -10.65
C ASN A 142 -7.46 -1.61 -9.31
N VAL A 143 -7.29 -0.88 -8.20
CA VAL A 143 -7.60 -1.35 -6.85
C VAL A 143 -8.99 -0.85 -6.45
N GLY A 144 -9.95 -1.76 -6.39
CA GLY A 144 -11.29 -1.51 -5.87
C GLY A 144 -11.37 -1.95 -4.42
N ILE A 145 -11.80 -1.06 -3.54
CA ILE A 145 -12.17 -1.39 -2.15
C ILE A 145 -13.69 -1.24 -2.09
N GLY A 146 -14.41 -2.37 -1.99
CA GLY A 146 -15.88 -2.41 -2.08
C GLY A 146 -16.44 -2.41 -3.51
N SER A 147 -15.60 -2.56 -4.55
CA SER A 147 -16.01 -2.65 -5.96
C SER A 147 -15.50 -3.94 -6.59
N SER A 148 -16.39 -4.69 -7.26
CA SER A 148 -16.05 -5.95 -7.95
C SER A 148 -15.40 -5.76 -9.33
N ALA A 149 -15.42 -4.53 -9.88
CA ALA A 149 -14.84 -4.19 -11.17
C ALA A 149 -14.37 -2.71 -11.20
N PRO A 150 -13.29 -2.37 -10.48
CA PRO A 150 -12.81 -1.00 -10.40
C PRO A 150 -12.30 -0.49 -11.76
N THR A 151 -12.76 0.69 -12.18
CA THR A 151 -12.33 1.35 -13.43
C THR A 151 -11.17 2.32 -13.24
N ASN A 152 -10.82 2.64 -11.99
CA ASN A 152 -9.77 3.59 -11.61
C ASN A 152 -8.70 2.91 -10.75
N ARG A 153 -7.49 3.49 -10.70
CA ARG A 153 -6.36 2.92 -9.94
C ARG A 153 -6.64 2.74 -8.45
N LEU A 154 -7.44 3.63 -7.87
CA LEU A 154 -7.99 3.53 -6.52
C LEU A 154 -9.45 3.99 -6.56
N GLN A 155 -10.37 3.09 -6.22
CA GLN A 155 -11.79 3.38 -6.10
C GLN A 155 -12.30 2.93 -4.73
N LEU A 156 -12.82 3.87 -3.94
CA LEU A 156 -13.47 3.62 -2.66
C LEU A 156 -14.98 3.78 -2.87
N VAL A 157 -15.74 2.71 -2.65
CA VAL A 157 -17.20 2.75 -2.68
C VAL A 157 -17.72 2.70 -1.25
N SER A 158 -18.56 3.67 -0.88
CA SER A 158 -19.26 3.60 0.40
C SER A 158 -20.63 2.96 0.24
N GLU A 159 -21.01 2.14 1.21
CA GLU A 159 -22.32 1.47 1.24
C GLU A 159 -23.49 2.44 1.51
N SER A 160 -23.20 3.64 2.01
CA SER A 160 -24.19 4.69 2.30
C SER A 160 -24.07 5.88 1.35
N PRO A 161 -25.18 6.37 0.74
CA PRO A 161 -25.16 7.59 -0.07
C PRO A 161 -24.55 8.78 0.69
N HIS A 162 -23.87 9.67 -0.05
CA HIS A 162 -23.23 10.89 0.46
C HIS A 162 -22.05 10.69 1.42
N THR A 163 -21.44 9.49 1.43
CA THR A 163 -20.22 9.24 2.19
C THR A 163 -19.10 8.79 1.24
N SER A 164 -17.90 9.35 1.40
CA SER A 164 -16.78 9.15 0.45
C SER A 164 -16.04 7.83 0.61
N GLY A 165 -16.27 7.09 1.70
CA GLY A 165 -15.41 5.98 2.13
C GLY A 165 -14.01 6.40 2.60
N LEU A 166 -13.60 7.65 2.38
CA LEU A 166 -12.34 8.24 2.81
C LEU A 166 -12.56 9.12 4.05
N LYS A 167 -12.09 8.68 5.22
CA LYS A 167 -12.12 9.43 6.47
C LYS A 167 -10.72 9.60 7.05
N LEU A 168 -10.32 10.83 7.33
CA LEU A 168 -9.03 11.17 7.95
C LEU A 168 -9.24 11.46 9.44
N THR A 169 -9.20 10.43 10.28
CA THR A 169 -9.72 10.48 11.67
C THR A 169 -8.90 11.29 12.67
N ASN A 170 -7.64 11.62 12.35
CA ASN A 170 -6.73 12.35 13.23
C ASN A 170 -6.36 13.75 12.70
N LEU A 171 -7.01 14.21 11.64
CA LEU A 171 -6.95 15.62 11.23
C LEU A 171 -8.03 16.40 11.97
N THR A 172 -7.62 17.44 12.70
CA THR A 172 -8.53 18.32 13.45
C THR A 172 -8.37 19.76 12.96
N ALA A 173 -9.28 20.64 13.38
CA ALA A 173 -9.15 22.08 13.13
C ALA A 173 -7.86 22.69 13.71
N GLY A 174 -7.21 22.00 14.66
CA GLY A 174 -5.93 22.40 15.25
C GLY A 174 -4.70 21.76 14.61
N SER A 175 -4.85 20.93 13.57
CA SER A 175 -3.70 20.37 12.85
C SER A 175 -2.91 21.50 12.16
N PRO A 176 -1.59 21.59 12.36
CA PRO A 176 -0.80 22.70 11.85
C PRO A 176 -0.74 22.69 10.32
N ASN A 177 -1.03 23.83 9.71
CA ASN A 177 -0.87 24.02 8.26
C ASN A 177 0.60 24.32 7.96
N ALA A 178 1.35 23.32 7.51
CA ALA A 178 2.75 23.50 7.11
C ALA A 178 2.88 24.29 5.78
N LEU A 179 1.82 24.36 4.97
CA LEU A 179 1.78 25.00 3.66
C LEU A 179 0.42 25.65 3.44
N SER A 180 0.41 26.85 2.85
CA SER A 180 -0.79 27.56 2.39
C SER A 180 -0.99 27.31 0.89
N THR A 181 -2.20 26.95 0.47
CA THR A 181 -2.55 26.78 -0.95
C THR A 181 -3.98 27.29 -1.22
N ASP A 182 -4.18 27.86 -2.41
CA ASP A 182 -5.48 28.29 -2.95
C ASP A 182 -6.21 27.16 -3.71
N GLN A 183 -5.65 25.96 -3.70
CA GLN A 183 -6.17 24.78 -4.39
C GLN A 183 -6.78 23.81 -3.39
N PHE A 184 -7.97 23.30 -3.70
CA PHE A 184 -8.64 22.29 -2.90
C PHE A 184 -9.08 21.12 -3.78
N LEU A 185 -9.25 19.94 -3.18
CA LEU A 185 -9.84 18.79 -3.84
C LEU A 185 -11.36 18.84 -3.64
N THR A 186 -12.11 18.61 -4.71
CA THR A 186 -13.57 18.42 -4.68
C THR A 186 -13.94 17.17 -5.45
N VAL A 187 -15.21 16.78 -5.42
CA VAL A 187 -15.74 15.64 -6.18
C VAL A 187 -16.73 16.12 -7.25
N THR A 188 -16.73 15.46 -8.41
CA THR A 188 -17.77 15.65 -9.44
C THR A 188 -19.05 14.90 -9.06
N ASP A 189 -20.13 15.11 -9.84
CA ASP A 189 -21.37 14.32 -9.75
C ASP A 189 -21.14 12.83 -10.07
N GLN A 190 -20.08 12.50 -10.81
CA GLN A 190 -19.62 11.14 -11.09
C GLN A 190 -18.66 10.58 -10.01
N GLY A 191 -18.38 11.35 -8.95
CA GLY A 191 -17.52 10.93 -7.84
C GLY A 191 -16.01 11.02 -8.11
N GLU A 192 -15.59 11.70 -9.19
CA GLU A 192 -14.17 11.87 -9.50
C GLU A 192 -13.55 12.97 -8.62
N VAL A 193 -12.39 12.69 -8.02
CA VAL A 193 -11.63 13.71 -7.28
C VAL A 193 -10.95 14.65 -8.26
N VAL A 194 -11.33 15.92 -8.24
CA VAL A 194 -10.80 16.97 -9.13
C VAL A 194 -10.22 18.12 -8.32
N LYS A 195 -9.17 18.73 -8.86
CA LYS A 195 -8.58 19.93 -8.28
C LYS A 195 -9.41 21.15 -8.65
N ALA A 196 -9.93 21.84 -7.64
CA ALA A 196 -10.61 23.10 -7.80
C ALA A 196 -9.70 24.26 -7.39
N ARG A 197 -9.94 25.41 -8.02
CA ARG A 197 -9.46 26.71 -7.55
C ARG A 197 -10.66 27.50 -7.11
N TYR A 198 -10.56 28.15 -5.96
CA TYR A 198 -11.57 29.08 -5.53
C TYR A 198 -11.46 30.33 -6.41
N LYS A 199 -12.29 30.43 -7.45
CA LYS A 199 -12.63 31.73 -8.03
C LYS A 199 -13.89 32.18 -7.32
N LEU A 200 -13.78 33.23 -6.53
CA LEU A 200 -14.94 33.92 -5.98
C LEU A 200 -15.84 34.32 -7.16
N ARG A 201 -16.95 33.60 -7.33
CA ARG A 201 -17.88 33.85 -8.42
C ARG A 201 -18.83 34.95 -7.96
N ILE A 202 -18.55 36.16 -8.41
CA ILE A 202 -19.42 37.31 -8.19
C ILE A 202 -20.61 37.13 -9.14
N ASN A 203 -21.74 36.66 -8.61
CA ASN A 203 -22.94 36.43 -9.42
C ASN A 203 -23.59 37.74 -9.87
N ASN A 204 -23.36 38.83 -9.14
CA ASN A 204 -23.88 40.15 -9.45
C ASN A 204 -22.85 41.23 -9.08
N ILE A 205 -22.48 42.09 -10.01
CA ILE A 205 -21.55 43.21 -9.75
C ILE A 205 -22.09 44.16 -8.67
N ARG A 206 -23.41 44.18 -8.44
CA ARG A 206 -24.06 44.94 -7.36
C ARG A 206 -23.77 44.40 -5.95
N GLU A 207 -23.17 43.23 -5.84
CA GLU A 207 -22.76 42.62 -4.57
C GLU A 207 -21.24 42.75 -4.36
N TRP A 208 -20.55 43.41 -5.30
CA TRP A 208 -19.11 43.59 -5.27
C TRP A 208 -18.72 45.00 -4.83
N SER A 209 -17.58 45.15 -4.16
CA SER A 209 -17.08 46.44 -3.67
C SER A 209 -16.98 47.50 -4.77
N ASP A 210 -16.72 47.09 -6.02
CA ASP A 210 -16.55 48.03 -7.15
C ASP A 210 -17.87 48.63 -7.64
N GLN A 211 -19.03 48.17 -7.13
CA GLN A 211 -20.33 48.80 -7.39
C GLN A 211 -20.32 50.29 -7.07
N VAL A 212 -19.54 50.72 -6.07
CA VAL A 212 -19.44 52.11 -5.63
C VAL A 212 -18.88 53.04 -6.70
N PHE A 213 -18.21 52.50 -7.73
CA PHE A 213 -17.67 53.25 -8.87
C PHE A 213 -18.63 53.31 -10.07
N SER A 214 -19.81 52.69 -9.98
CA SER A 214 -20.82 52.81 -11.05
C SER A 214 -21.34 54.25 -11.15
N PRO A 215 -21.52 54.82 -12.36
CA PRO A 215 -22.12 56.15 -12.53
C PRO A 215 -23.52 56.30 -11.92
N THR A 216 -24.21 55.19 -11.67
CA THR A 216 -25.56 55.13 -11.10
C THR A 216 -25.57 54.82 -9.61
N TYR A 217 -24.40 54.71 -8.97
CA TYR A 217 -24.31 54.41 -7.54
C TYR A 217 -24.71 55.63 -6.71
N PRO A 218 -25.75 55.55 -5.87
CA PRO A 218 -26.19 56.67 -5.06
C PRO A 218 -25.19 56.91 -3.93
N LEU A 219 -24.33 57.93 -4.07
CA LEU A 219 -23.41 58.34 -3.02
C LEU A 219 -24.20 58.87 -1.81
N ARG A 220 -24.02 58.22 -0.66
CA ARG A 220 -24.56 58.71 0.62
C ARG A 220 -23.75 59.94 1.07
N SER A 221 -24.41 60.88 1.73
CA SER A 221 -23.72 62.02 2.33
C SER A 221 -22.75 61.57 3.42
N LEU A 222 -21.64 62.30 3.59
CA LEU A 222 -20.63 62.00 4.63
C LEU A 222 -21.25 61.92 6.03
N VAL A 223 -22.23 62.78 6.32
CA VAL A 223 -22.97 62.78 7.59
C VAL A 223 -23.75 61.48 7.77
N SER A 224 -24.45 61.01 6.73
CA SER A 224 -25.22 59.77 6.80
C SER A 224 -24.33 58.53 6.94
N VAL A 225 -23.17 58.53 6.29
CA VAL A 225 -22.17 57.46 6.41
C VAL A 225 -21.56 57.46 7.82
N ALA A 226 -21.19 58.62 8.36
CA ALA A 226 -20.65 58.74 9.71
C ALA A 226 -21.63 58.25 10.79
N SER A 227 -22.92 58.62 10.69
CA SER A 227 -23.96 58.10 11.59
C SER A 227 -24.12 56.59 11.49
N TYR A 228 -24.01 56.02 10.29
CA TYR A 228 -24.11 54.58 10.09
C TYR A 228 -22.92 53.84 10.70
N ILE A 229 -21.69 54.30 10.48
CA ILE A 229 -20.48 53.70 11.07
C ILE A 229 -20.54 53.78 12.60
N ALA A 230 -20.97 54.92 13.16
CA ALA A 230 -21.12 55.09 14.60
C ALA A 230 -22.15 54.13 15.22
N GLN A 231 -23.17 53.74 14.45
CA GLN A 231 -24.23 52.83 14.90
C GLN A 231 -23.90 51.35 14.70
N TYR A 232 -23.31 50.99 13.57
CA TYR A 232 -23.16 49.59 13.14
C TYR A 232 -21.69 49.12 13.09
N CYS A 233 -20.72 50.01 13.34
CA CYS A 233 -19.29 49.72 13.39
C CYS A 233 -18.69 49.14 12.08
N HIS A 234 -19.40 49.23 10.96
CA HIS A 234 -18.89 48.88 9.63
C HIS A 234 -19.43 49.84 8.56
N LEU A 235 -18.83 49.81 7.36
CA LEU A 235 -19.29 50.61 6.23
C LEU A 235 -20.62 50.08 5.67
N PRO A 236 -21.51 50.95 5.18
CA PRO A 236 -22.75 50.50 4.53
C PRO A 236 -22.47 49.56 3.35
N ASN A 237 -23.23 48.47 3.24
CA ASN A 237 -23.13 47.46 2.17
C ASN A 237 -21.75 46.77 2.04
N VAL A 238 -20.87 46.95 3.02
CA VAL A 238 -19.64 46.16 3.16
C VAL A 238 -19.94 45.12 4.25
N PRO A 239 -19.81 43.81 3.94
CA PRO A 239 -19.93 42.77 4.96
C PRO A 239 -18.98 43.06 6.12
N SER A 240 -19.47 43.00 7.35
CA SER A 240 -18.59 43.06 8.52
C SER A 240 -17.63 41.88 8.47
N ALA A 241 -16.35 42.11 8.74
CA ALA A 241 -15.41 41.01 8.97
C ALA A 241 -15.73 40.43 10.35
N GLU A 242 -16.25 39.21 10.39
CA GLU A 242 -16.20 38.33 11.57
C GLU A 242 -14.96 37.44 11.51
#